data_AF-A0A3D1KXL0-F1
#
_entry.id   AF-A0A3D1KXL0-F1
#
_cell.length_a   1.000
_cell.length_b   1.000
_cell.length_c   1.000
_cell.angle_alpha   90.00
_cell.angle_beta   90.00
_cell.angle_gamma   90.00
#
_symmetry.space_group_name_H-M   'P 1'
#
loop_
_entity.id
_entity.type
_entity.pdbx_description
1 polymer ?
#
loop_
_entity_poly.entity_id
_entity_poly.type
_entity_poly.pdbx_seq_one_letter_code
_entity_poly.pdbx_strand_id
1 'polypeptide(L)'
;LSYTNPDGIEVKKSVSANENVTVLRGWKSESKMTYHSFFIPEENAIDTFMSGESEETLPAFIEFEGVKIDKTKWEIVDFSTEEPGEGAPNGLASAAIDNDLGTFWHTQWSGGSPGYPHYFTIDLKDIVKINKIEAFRRQGDSRGQTEFQILTSLDGINFSNQGTFTYDATLNSMSYNLPSLPMARYVKYVATKGSDFFAFLAELDLYGQVAANLDKTNWAIAGFSSEEPKEADWGPAIQGRAAAAVDNDLGTFWHSAWELSQPPYPHYFTVDLQESKRILAVECFRRQGNGNGQTKFKIYTSIDGINFEDQGEFNFNSQTDAGQLYPLDFLPTARYIKYEATAGPNHYAFLAELSIYAQDAQ
;
A
#
# COMPACT_ATOMS: atom_id res chain seq x y z
N LEU A 1 -0.33 -4.77 -32.20
CA LEU A 1 0.21 -5.38 -30.97
C LEU A 1 -0.46 -6.73 -30.72
N SER A 2 0.21 -7.65 -30.02
CA SER A 2 -0.37 -8.89 -29.51
C SER A 2 0.10 -9.17 -28.09
N TYR A 3 -0.71 -9.88 -27.32
CA TYR A 3 -0.41 -10.32 -25.96
C TYR A 3 -1.18 -11.61 -25.65
N THR A 4 -0.86 -12.26 -24.54
CA THR A 4 -1.57 -13.48 -24.11
C THR A 4 -2.59 -13.16 -23.03
N ASN A 5 -3.77 -13.76 -23.08
CA ASN A 5 -4.77 -13.67 -22.00
C ASN A 5 -4.52 -14.73 -20.89
N PRO A 6 -5.20 -14.67 -19.73
CA PRO A 6 -5.03 -15.66 -18.67
C PRO A 6 -5.21 -17.13 -19.09
N ASP A 7 -6.03 -17.39 -20.11
CA ASP A 7 -6.29 -18.74 -20.66
C ASP A 7 -5.18 -19.23 -21.62
N GLY A 8 -4.13 -18.43 -21.86
CA GLY A 8 -3.05 -18.77 -22.78
C GLY A 8 -3.35 -18.47 -24.25
N ILE A 9 -4.44 -17.76 -24.55
CA ILE A 9 -4.87 -17.41 -25.90
C ILE A 9 -4.19 -16.10 -26.34
N GLU A 10 -3.64 -16.07 -27.55
CA GLU A 10 -3.10 -14.84 -28.14
C GLU A 10 -4.24 -13.89 -28.54
N VAL A 11 -4.16 -12.66 -28.04
CA VAL A 11 -5.05 -11.54 -28.37
C VAL A 11 -4.28 -10.56 -29.25
N LYS A 12 -4.81 -10.25 -30.44
CA LYS A 12 -4.24 -9.25 -31.35
C LYS A 12 -5.10 -7.99 -31.36
N LYS A 13 -4.44 -6.83 -31.35
CA LYS A 13 -5.09 -5.52 -31.44
C LYS A 13 -4.34 -4.61 -32.39
N SER A 14 -5.07 -4.04 -33.34
CA SER A 14 -4.58 -2.93 -34.18
C SER A 14 -4.92 -1.62 -33.49
N VAL A 15 -3.97 -0.69 -33.46
CA VAL A 15 -4.10 0.64 -32.86
C VAL A 15 -3.99 1.67 -33.99
N SER A 16 -4.90 2.64 -34.01
CA SER A 16 -4.86 3.70 -35.02
C SER A 16 -3.70 4.66 -34.75
N ALA A 17 -3.08 5.20 -35.81
CA ALA A 17 -2.04 6.22 -35.66
C ALA A 17 -2.53 7.51 -34.99
N ASN A 18 -3.86 7.74 -34.96
CA ASN A 18 -4.48 8.88 -34.30
C ASN A 18 -4.86 8.61 -32.83
N GLU A 19 -4.61 7.41 -32.32
CA GLU A 19 -4.93 7.00 -30.94
C GLU A 19 -3.70 7.19 -30.04
N ASN A 20 -3.79 8.13 -29.08
CA ASN A 20 -2.71 8.39 -28.13
C ASN A 20 -2.73 7.45 -26.91
N VAL A 21 -3.82 6.72 -26.69
CA VAL A 21 -4.01 5.83 -25.53
C VAL A 21 -4.82 4.61 -25.94
N THR A 22 -4.27 3.41 -25.73
CA THR A 22 -4.96 2.13 -25.93
C THR A 22 -5.09 1.38 -24.61
N VAL A 23 -6.30 0.87 -24.32
CA VAL A 23 -6.54 -0.02 -23.18
C VAL A 23 -6.40 -1.48 -23.59
N LEU A 24 -5.60 -2.24 -22.85
CA LEU A 24 -5.53 -3.71 -22.90
C LEU A 24 -6.31 -4.28 -21.73
N ARG A 25 -7.00 -5.40 -21.93
CA ARG A 25 -7.84 -6.02 -20.90
C ARG A 25 -7.59 -7.52 -20.87
N GLY A 26 -7.61 -8.10 -19.67
CA GLY A 26 -7.45 -9.54 -19.50
C GLY A 26 -6.14 -10.03 -20.10
N TRP A 27 -5.03 -9.35 -19.81
CA TRP A 27 -3.72 -9.90 -20.14
C TRP A 27 -3.29 -10.90 -19.08
N LYS A 28 -2.43 -11.84 -19.46
CA LYS A 28 -1.73 -12.74 -18.55
C LYS A 28 -0.65 -11.95 -17.83
N SER A 29 -0.68 -11.94 -16.51
CA SER A 29 0.33 -11.31 -15.65
C SER A 29 1.75 -11.63 -16.12
N GLU A 30 2.59 -10.59 -16.23
CA GLU A 30 4.02 -10.71 -16.58
C GLU A 30 4.31 -11.38 -17.93
N SER A 31 3.29 -11.56 -18.77
CA SER A 31 3.46 -12.01 -20.13
C SER A 31 4.02 -10.90 -21.01
N LYS A 32 4.62 -11.29 -22.14
CA LYS A 32 5.15 -10.37 -23.13
C LYS A 32 4.02 -9.87 -24.03
N MET A 33 3.94 -8.57 -24.22
CA MET A 33 3.25 -7.95 -25.34
C MET A 33 4.27 -7.69 -26.45
N THR A 34 3.97 -8.07 -27.68
CA THR A 34 4.76 -7.65 -28.85
C THR A 34 4.00 -6.65 -29.70
N TYR A 35 4.72 -5.74 -30.35
CA TYR A 35 4.10 -4.78 -31.25
C TYR A 35 5.03 -4.33 -32.38
N HIS A 36 4.39 -3.85 -33.45
CA HIS A 36 5.02 -3.20 -34.59
C HIS A 36 4.31 -1.87 -34.85
N SER A 37 5.07 -0.88 -35.27
CA SER A 37 4.54 0.35 -35.86
C SER A 37 4.50 0.21 -37.37
N PHE A 38 3.44 0.72 -37.99
CA PHE A 38 3.27 0.74 -39.44
C PHE A 38 3.35 2.18 -39.95
N PHE A 39 4.07 2.39 -41.03
CA PHE A 39 4.20 3.67 -41.70
C PHE A 39 3.73 3.55 -43.15
N ILE A 40 2.77 4.40 -43.52
CA ILE A 40 2.29 4.55 -44.89
C ILE A 40 2.81 5.92 -45.37
N PRO A 41 3.71 5.98 -46.37
CA PRO A 41 4.36 7.25 -46.76
C PRO A 41 3.41 8.33 -47.27
N GLU A 42 2.35 7.93 -47.96
CA GLU A 42 1.31 8.80 -48.52
C GLU A 42 -0.03 8.07 -48.56
N GLU A 43 -1.14 8.82 -48.58
CA GLU A 43 -2.52 8.30 -48.39
C GLU A 43 -2.89 7.14 -49.34
N ASN A 44 -2.27 7.05 -50.52
CA ASN A 44 -2.52 6.04 -51.53
C ASN A 44 -1.33 5.11 -51.81
N ALA A 45 -0.32 5.09 -50.92
CA ALA A 45 0.81 4.20 -51.08
C ALA A 45 0.35 2.74 -51.07
N ILE A 46 0.87 1.95 -52.01
CA ILE A 46 0.64 0.50 -52.06
C ILE A 46 1.49 -0.19 -50.97
N ASP A 47 2.66 0.38 -50.68
CA ASP A 47 3.62 -0.17 -49.72
C ASP A 47 3.34 0.34 -48.30
N THR A 48 3.33 -0.57 -47.33
CA THR A 48 3.33 -0.27 -45.90
C THR A 48 4.63 -0.76 -45.30
N PHE A 49 5.34 0.14 -44.61
CA PHE A 49 6.59 -0.18 -43.93
C PHE A 49 6.30 -0.56 -42.48
N MET A 50 6.94 -1.63 -42.00
CA MET A 50 6.76 -2.13 -40.64
C MET A 50 8.06 -1.96 -39.87
N SER A 51 7.98 -1.49 -38.62
CA SER A 51 9.12 -1.50 -37.71
C SER A 51 9.55 -2.93 -37.36
N GLY A 52 10.75 -3.07 -36.79
CA GLY A 52 11.10 -4.29 -36.05
C GLY A 52 10.07 -4.58 -34.95
N GLU A 53 9.99 -5.85 -34.55
CA GLU A 53 9.20 -6.25 -33.39
C GLU A 53 9.78 -5.61 -32.13
N SER A 54 8.93 -4.96 -31.35
CA SER A 54 9.24 -4.50 -30.01
C SER A 54 8.47 -5.35 -29.02
N GLU A 55 9.03 -5.50 -27.83
CA GLU A 55 8.47 -6.36 -26.78
C GLU A 55 8.46 -5.60 -25.46
N GLU A 56 7.38 -5.74 -24.70
CA GLU A 56 7.22 -5.15 -23.37
C GLU A 56 6.64 -6.21 -22.44
N THR A 57 7.12 -6.25 -21.20
CA THR A 57 6.52 -7.08 -20.16
C THR A 57 5.27 -6.39 -19.63
N LEU A 58 4.12 -7.05 -19.76
CA LEU A 58 2.88 -6.57 -19.18
C LEU A 58 2.93 -6.68 -17.66
N PRO A 59 2.31 -5.75 -16.92
CA PRO A 59 2.34 -5.78 -15.46
C PRO A 59 1.71 -7.07 -14.92
N ALA A 60 2.02 -7.43 -13.68
CA ALA A 60 1.22 -8.45 -13.01
C ALA A 60 -0.21 -7.93 -12.82
N PHE A 61 -1.22 -8.71 -13.23
CA PHE A 61 -2.59 -8.46 -12.83
C PHE A 61 -2.75 -8.87 -11.36
N ILE A 62 -3.10 -7.91 -10.52
CA ILE A 62 -3.41 -8.12 -9.11
C ILE A 62 -4.93 -8.01 -8.98
N GLU A 63 -5.59 -9.13 -8.69
CA GLU A 63 -6.99 -9.09 -8.30
C GLU A 63 -7.11 -8.43 -6.92
N PHE A 64 -7.76 -7.29 -6.86
CA PHE A 64 -8.00 -6.57 -5.62
C PHE A 64 -9.43 -6.06 -5.58
N GLU A 65 -10.28 -6.79 -4.86
CA GLU A 65 -11.65 -6.40 -4.60
C GLU A 65 -11.72 -5.63 -3.28
N GLY A 66 -11.82 -4.30 -3.40
CA GLY A 66 -12.02 -3.43 -2.25
C GLY A 66 -13.50 -3.31 -1.89
N VAL A 67 -13.79 -3.42 -0.60
CA VAL A 67 -15.11 -3.16 -0.02
C VAL A 67 -15.14 -1.76 0.59
N LYS A 68 -16.33 -1.16 0.75
CA LYS A 68 -16.45 0.11 1.48
C LYS A 68 -15.95 -0.11 2.91
N ILE A 69 -15.00 0.72 3.34
CA ILE A 69 -14.40 0.64 4.67
C ILE A 69 -15.39 1.24 5.67
N ASP A 70 -15.60 0.53 6.78
CA ASP A 70 -16.40 1.03 7.88
C ASP A 70 -15.71 2.23 8.55
N LYS A 71 -16.47 3.30 8.77
CA LYS A 71 -16.00 4.56 9.34
C LYS A 71 -16.25 4.68 10.84
N THR A 72 -16.89 3.70 11.48
CA THR A 72 -17.26 3.78 12.90
C THR A 72 -16.10 4.14 13.84
N LYS A 73 -14.86 3.77 13.50
CA LYS A 73 -13.66 4.10 14.28
C LYS A 73 -12.96 5.38 13.84
N TRP A 74 -13.30 5.93 12.69
CA TRP A 74 -12.55 7.04 12.08
C TRP A 74 -12.67 8.31 12.92
N GLU A 75 -11.60 9.11 12.88
CA GLU A 75 -11.51 10.35 13.62
C GLU A 75 -10.86 11.44 12.77
N ILE A 76 -11.40 12.66 12.81
CA ILE A 76 -10.71 13.82 12.26
C ILE A 76 -9.63 14.26 13.25
N VAL A 77 -8.38 14.25 12.81
CA VAL A 77 -7.21 14.57 13.65
C VAL A 77 -6.55 15.92 13.33
N ASP A 78 -6.87 16.51 12.18
CA ASP A 78 -6.31 17.79 11.71
C ASP A 78 -7.20 18.36 10.60
N PHE A 79 -7.35 19.69 10.51
CA PHE A 79 -8.09 20.38 9.45
C PHE A 79 -7.63 21.83 9.29
N SER A 80 -7.86 22.44 8.11
CA SER A 80 -7.49 23.84 7.86
C SER A 80 -8.44 24.80 8.58
N THR A 81 -9.74 24.73 8.25
CA THR A 81 -10.81 25.53 8.86
C THR A 81 -12.15 24.79 8.78
N GLU A 82 -13.10 25.24 9.59
CA GLU A 82 -14.49 24.76 9.67
C GLU A 82 -15.42 25.98 9.77
N GLU A 83 -16.72 25.78 9.56
CA GLU A 83 -17.77 26.78 9.79
C GLU A 83 -18.79 26.29 10.84
N PRO A 84 -18.45 26.31 12.15
CA PRO A 84 -19.37 25.84 13.20
C PRO A 84 -20.70 26.61 13.26
N GLY A 85 -20.76 27.81 12.66
CA GLY A 85 -21.96 28.65 12.58
C GLY A 85 -23.10 28.04 11.75
N GLU A 86 -22.85 27.00 10.94
CA GLU A 86 -23.88 26.28 10.18
C GLU A 86 -24.67 25.25 11.01
N GLY A 87 -24.27 25.04 12.28
CA GLY A 87 -24.99 24.20 13.25
C GLY A 87 -24.58 22.73 13.17
N ALA A 88 -24.01 22.20 14.26
CA ALA A 88 -23.46 20.86 14.29
C ALA A 88 -24.48 19.77 13.86
N PRO A 89 -24.09 18.82 13.01
CA PRO A 89 -22.71 18.59 12.54
C PRO A 89 -22.28 19.44 11.34
N ASN A 90 -23.17 20.21 10.70
CA ASN A 90 -22.83 21.01 9.52
C ASN A 90 -21.72 22.02 9.78
N GLY A 91 -20.84 22.14 8.79
CA GLY A 91 -19.67 23.00 8.82
C GLY A 91 -18.45 22.37 9.49
N LEU A 92 -18.60 21.28 10.25
CA LEU A 92 -17.50 20.56 10.89
C LEU A 92 -16.90 19.51 9.94
N ALA A 93 -15.59 19.29 9.99
CA ALA A 93 -14.89 18.30 9.20
C ALA A 93 -15.35 16.87 9.52
N SER A 94 -15.83 16.63 10.74
CA SER A 94 -16.41 15.33 11.14
C SER A 94 -17.66 14.96 10.34
N ALA A 95 -18.39 15.94 9.80
CA ALA A 95 -19.53 15.67 8.93
C ALA A 95 -19.12 15.04 7.59
N ALA A 96 -17.86 15.19 7.16
CA ALA A 96 -17.38 14.55 5.94
C ALA A 96 -17.16 13.02 6.06
N ILE A 97 -17.36 12.45 7.25
CA ILE A 97 -17.12 11.03 7.55
C ILE A 97 -18.23 10.39 8.41
N ASP A 98 -19.41 11.02 8.49
CA ASP A 98 -20.49 10.60 9.40
C ASP A 98 -21.53 9.63 8.78
N ASN A 99 -21.38 9.30 7.49
CA ASN A 99 -22.33 8.53 6.68
C ASN A 99 -23.70 9.20 6.45
N ASP A 100 -23.81 10.52 6.61
CA ASP A 100 -25.02 11.30 6.32
C ASP A 100 -24.79 12.29 5.17
N LEU A 101 -25.29 11.94 3.97
CA LEU A 101 -25.20 12.82 2.80
C LEU A 101 -25.99 14.15 2.92
N GLY A 102 -26.78 14.31 3.98
CA GLY A 102 -27.48 15.55 4.33
C GLY A 102 -26.63 16.53 5.14
N THR A 103 -25.51 16.09 5.71
CA THR A 103 -24.56 16.92 6.44
C THR A 103 -23.34 17.22 5.56
N PHE A 104 -22.49 18.16 5.98
CA PHE A 104 -21.29 18.51 5.22
C PHE A 104 -20.25 19.23 6.06
N TRP A 105 -18.99 18.99 5.74
CA TRP A 105 -17.90 19.91 6.09
C TRP A 105 -17.99 21.17 5.23
N HIS A 106 -17.71 22.32 5.83
CA HIS A 106 -17.56 23.58 5.13
C HIS A 106 -16.39 24.35 5.73
N THR A 107 -15.49 24.85 4.89
CA THR A 107 -14.40 25.72 5.35
C THR A 107 -14.99 27.05 5.80
N GLN A 108 -14.30 27.78 6.68
CA GLN A 108 -14.78 29.08 7.16
C GLN A 108 -15.15 30.01 5.99
N TRP A 109 -16.36 30.56 6.04
CA TRP A 109 -16.84 31.58 5.10
C TRP A 109 -17.42 32.81 5.82
N SER A 110 -17.83 32.67 7.08
CA SER A 110 -18.29 33.77 7.91
C SER A 110 -17.16 34.28 8.81
N GLY A 111 -17.01 35.60 8.87
CA GLY A 111 -15.95 36.24 9.66
C GLY A 111 -14.52 36.05 9.12
N GLY A 112 -14.37 35.41 7.95
CA GLY A 112 -13.10 35.19 7.27
C GLY A 112 -13.28 34.69 5.83
N SER A 113 -12.21 34.77 5.04
CA SER A 113 -12.18 34.23 3.68
C SER A 113 -10.83 33.56 3.39
N PRO A 114 -10.47 32.49 4.13
CA PRO A 114 -9.23 31.77 3.88
C PRO A 114 -9.25 31.20 2.46
N GLY A 115 -8.20 31.48 1.68
CA GLY A 115 -8.04 30.89 0.35
C GLY A 115 -7.53 29.45 0.40
N TYR A 116 -7.59 28.76 -0.73
CA TYR A 116 -7.00 27.44 -0.91
C TYR A 116 -5.49 27.40 -0.58
N PRO A 117 -4.96 26.24 -0.16
CA PRO A 117 -5.65 24.94 -0.04
C PRO A 117 -6.45 24.79 1.27
N HIS A 118 -7.51 23.97 1.22
CA HIS A 118 -8.28 23.56 2.38
C HIS A 118 -8.16 22.06 2.61
N TYR A 119 -8.14 21.60 3.86
CA TYR A 119 -7.90 20.20 4.12
C TYR A 119 -8.55 19.70 5.40
N PHE A 120 -8.67 18.37 5.49
CA PHE A 120 -8.85 17.63 6.74
C PHE A 120 -8.10 16.30 6.66
N THR A 121 -7.77 15.73 7.81
CA THR A 121 -7.05 14.47 7.97
C THR A 121 -7.88 13.52 8.81
N ILE A 122 -8.05 12.30 8.30
CA ILE A 122 -8.73 11.21 8.96
C ILE A 122 -7.67 10.24 9.50
N ASP A 123 -7.73 9.87 10.78
CA ASP A 123 -7.13 8.64 11.32
C ASP A 123 -8.14 7.51 11.18
N LEU A 124 -7.84 6.52 10.33
CA LEU A 124 -8.69 5.38 10.07
C LEU A 124 -8.73 4.39 11.23
N LYS A 125 -7.80 4.51 12.20
CA LYS A 125 -7.50 3.59 13.31
C LYS A 125 -7.01 2.20 12.90
N ASP A 126 -7.40 1.73 11.72
CA ASP A 126 -6.90 0.51 11.10
C ASP A 126 -5.92 0.87 9.96
N ILE A 127 -4.98 -0.02 9.64
CA ILE A 127 -4.17 0.08 8.42
C ILE A 127 -5.01 -0.49 7.28
N VAL A 128 -5.17 0.27 6.20
CA VAL A 128 -6.01 -0.08 5.07
C VAL A 128 -5.20 -0.04 3.78
N LYS A 129 -5.33 -1.07 2.93
CA LYS A 129 -4.89 -1.03 1.54
C LYS A 129 -6.05 -0.51 0.68
N ILE A 130 -5.90 0.69 0.13
CA ILE A 130 -7.00 1.46 -0.47
C ILE A 130 -6.94 1.34 -1.99
N ASN A 131 -8.04 0.98 -2.65
CA ASN A 131 -8.09 0.95 -4.13
C ASN A 131 -8.93 2.06 -4.74
N LYS A 132 -9.89 2.60 -4.00
CA LYS A 132 -10.81 3.58 -4.54
C LYS A 132 -11.29 4.52 -3.44
N ILE A 133 -11.52 5.77 -3.81
CA ILE A 133 -12.23 6.74 -2.99
C ILE A 133 -13.54 7.12 -3.70
N GLU A 134 -14.53 7.56 -2.94
CA GLU A 134 -15.71 8.21 -3.47
C GLU A 134 -15.97 9.49 -2.68
N ALA A 135 -15.99 10.61 -3.39
CA ALA A 135 -16.25 11.91 -2.80
C ALA A 135 -17.69 12.33 -3.14
N PHE A 136 -18.41 12.86 -2.16
CA PHE A 136 -19.79 13.34 -2.29
C PHE A 136 -19.86 14.85 -2.07
N ARG A 137 -20.55 15.57 -2.96
CA ARG A 137 -20.74 17.02 -2.83
C ARG A 137 -21.81 17.35 -1.80
N ARG A 138 -21.68 18.51 -1.17
CA ARG A 138 -22.81 19.19 -0.51
C ARG A 138 -23.97 19.30 -1.51
N GLN A 139 -25.14 18.83 -1.10
CA GLN A 139 -26.33 18.89 -1.94
C GLN A 139 -26.82 20.34 -2.08
N GLY A 140 -27.25 20.72 -3.28
CA GLY A 140 -27.86 22.03 -3.54
C GLY A 140 -26.88 23.20 -3.67
N ASP A 141 -25.56 22.97 -3.60
CA ASP A 141 -24.54 24.00 -3.84
C ASP A 141 -23.41 23.49 -4.74
N SER A 142 -23.18 24.16 -5.87
CA SER A 142 -22.17 23.79 -6.86
C SER A 142 -20.90 24.64 -6.80
N ARG A 143 -20.79 25.60 -5.87
CA ARG A 143 -19.71 26.60 -5.81
C ARG A 143 -18.41 26.15 -5.14
N GLY A 144 -18.38 24.93 -4.59
CA GLY A 144 -17.23 24.38 -3.88
C GLY A 144 -16.04 24.07 -4.79
N GLN A 145 -15.13 23.27 -4.26
CA GLN A 145 -13.91 22.84 -4.94
C GLN A 145 -14.20 22.09 -6.26
N THR A 146 -13.33 22.31 -7.23
CA THR A 146 -13.31 21.64 -8.55
C THR A 146 -12.10 20.73 -8.69
N GLU A 147 -11.16 20.79 -7.75
CA GLU A 147 -9.95 19.96 -7.73
C GLU A 147 -9.54 19.68 -6.29
N PHE A 148 -9.05 18.46 -6.05
CA PHE A 148 -8.51 18.06 -4.76
C PHE A 148 -7.38 17.05 -4.94
N GLN A 149 -6.63 16.83 -3.87
CA GLN A 149 -5.62 15.79 -3.75
C GLN A 149 -5.98 14.83 -2.62
N ILE A 150 -5.56 13.58 -2.77
CA ILE A 150 -5.55 12.60 -1.68
C ILE A 150 -4.11 12.34 -1.30
N LEU A 151 -3.81 12.54 -0.02
CA LEU A 151 -2.54 12.19 0.57
C LEU A 151 -2.77 11.05 1.56
N THR A 152 -1.84 10.09 1.62
CA THR A 152 -1.90 8.97 2.57
C THR A 152 -0.64 8.90 3.41
N SER A 153 -0.77 8.37 4.62
CA SER A 153 0.35 8.16 5.54
C SER A 153 0.10 6.95 6.45
N LEU A 154 1.18 6.34 6.92
CA LEU A 154 1.12 5.31 7.96
C LEU A 154 1.35 5.89 9.36
N ASP A 155 2.09 6.99 9.48
CA ASP A 155 2.55 7.58 10.75
C ASP A 155 1.85 8.90 11.12
N GLY A 156 1.07 9.48 10.20
CA GLY A 156 0.38 10.75 10.39
C GLY A 156 1.30 11.98 10.31
N ILE A 157 2.56 11.79 9.92
CA ILE A 157 3.59 12.84 9.82
C ILE A 157 4.08 12.94 8.37
N ASN A 158 4.49 11.81 7.80
CA ASN A 158 5.03 11.72 6.46
C ASN A 158 3.93 11.29 5.49
N PHE A 159 3.46 12.22 4.66
CA PHE A 159 2.38 11.98 3.70
C PHE A 159 2.91 11.84 2.27
N SER A 160 2.35 10.88 1.55
CA SER A 160 2.58 10.69 0.11
C SER A 160 1.33 11.09 -0.68
N ASN A 161 1.53 11.88 -1.74
CA ASN A 161 0.46 12.31 -2.64
C ASN A 161 0.07 11.17 -3.59
N GLN A 162 -1.21 10.81 -3.60
CA GLN A 162 -1.78 9.73 -4.41
C GLN A 162 -2.42 10.22 -5.71
N GLY A 163 -2.40 11.53 -5.95
CA GLY A 163 -2.88 12.13 -7.18
C GLY A 163 -3.68 13.41 -6.95
N THR A 164 -3.86 14.13 -8.05
CA THR A 164 -4.78 15.26 -8.16
C THR A 164 -6.01 14.82 -8.95
N PHE A 165 -7.19 15.08 -8.41
CA PHE A 165 -8.48 14.64 -8.94
C PHE A 165 -9.36 15.85 -9.23
N THR A 166 -10.06 15.82 -10.36
CA THR A 166 -11.00 16.87 -10.72
C THR A 166 -12.41 16.50 -10.30
N TYR A 167 -13.19 17.52 -9.97
CA TYR A 167 -14.56 17.40 -9.50
C TYR A 167 -15.54 18.08 -10.47
N ASP A 168 -16.42 17.33 -11.12
CA ASP A 168 -17.58 17.82 -11.86
C ASP A 168 -18.67 18.35 -10.90
N ALA A 169 -19.01 19.63 -11.05
CA ALA A 169 -19.99 20.31 -10.22
C ALA A 169 -21.45 19.92 -10.48
N THR A 170 -21.71 19.10 -11.49
CA THR A 170 -23.05 18.61 -11.86
C THR A 170 -23.39 17.25 -11.27
N LEU A 171 -22.42 16.54 -10.70
CA LEU A 171 -22.60 15.20 -10.15
C LEU A 171 -22.66 15.22 -8.62
N ASN A 172 -23.53 14.37 -8.05
CA ASN A 172 -23.67 14.21 -6.59
C ASN A 172 -22.43 13.57 -5.97
N SER A 173 -21.85 12.58 -6.63
CA SER A 173 -20.62 11.92 -6.21
C SER A 173 -19.75 11.54 -7.40
N MET A 174 -18.47 11.30 -7.12
CA MET A 174 -17.57 10.67 -8.07
C MET A 174 -16.62 9.71 -7.38
N SER A 175 -16.35 8.61 -8.09
CA SER A 175 -15.41 7.58 -7.69
C SER A 175 -14.08 7.75 -8.39
N TYR A 176 -12.98 7.57 -7.66
CA TYR A 176 -11.62 7.69 -8.17
C TYR A 176 -10.80 6.48 -7.72
N ASN A 177 -10.18 5.79 -8.67
CA ASN A 177 -9.28 4.68 -8.37
C ASN A 177 -7.89 5.21 -7.96
N LEU A 178 -7.29 4.58 -6.95
CA LEU A 178 -5.91 4.81 -6.53
C LEU A 178 -5.03 3.70 -7.12
N PRO A 179 -4.31 3.94 -8.24
CA PRO A 179 -3.70 2.88 -9.03
C PRO A 179 -2.53 2.16 -8.32
N SER A 180 -1.89 2.80 -7.34
CA SER A 180 -0.78 2.24 -6.56
C SER A 180 -1.22 1.36 -5.39
N LEU A 181 -2.54 1.22 -5.14
CA LEU A 181 -3.08 0.51 -3.98
C LEU A 181 -2.38 0.91 -2.66
N PRO A 182 -2.32 2.22 -2.31
CA PRO A 182 -1.55 2.67 -1.16
C PRO A 182 -2.03 2.02 0.14
N MET A 183 -1.09 1.67 1.01
CA MET A 183 -1.39 1.34 2.41
C MET A 183 -1.35 2.60 3.26
N ALA A 184 -2.37 2.79 4.07
CA ALA A 184 -2.54 4.01 4.86
C ALA A 184 -3.26 3.72 6.18
N ARG A 185 -2.86 4.43 7.24
CA ARG A 185 -3.67 4.63 8.45
C ARG A 185 -4.28 6.03 8.47
N TYR A 186 -3.63 7.00 7.84
CA TYR A 186 -4.10 8.37 7.75
C TYR A 186 -4.38 8.74 6.31
N VAL A 187 -5.51 9.42 6.08
CA VAL A 187 -5.89 9.96 4.78
C VAL A 187 -6.16 11.45 4.93
N LYS A 188 -5.45 12.26 4.15
CA LYS A 188 -5.60 13.71 4.11
C LYS A 188 -6.24 14.11 2.78
N TYR A 189 -7.45 14.68 2.86
CA TYR A 189 -8.15 15.29 1.73
C TYR A 189 -7.71 16.74 1.63
N VAL A 190 -7.24 17.18 0.46
CA VAL A 190 -6.79 18.56 0.24
C VAL A 190 -7.52 19.14 -0.95
N ALA A 191 -8.54 19.97 -0.73
CA ALA A 191 -9.12 20.78 -1.79
C ALA A 191 -8.08 21.82 -2.23
N THR A 192 -7.75 21.87 -3.52
CA THR A 192 -6.66 22.71 -4.06
C THR A 192 -7.18 23.90 -4.86
N LYS A 193 -8.40 23.79 -5.40
CA LYS A 193 -8.98 24.82 -6.27
C LYS A 193 -10.51 24.68 -6.34
N GLY A 194 -11.20 25.80 -6.48
CA GLY A 194 -12.64 25.86 -6.70
C GLY A 194 -13.07 27.18 -7.35
N SER A 195 -14.37 27.34 -7.55
CA SER A 195 -14.94 28.57 -8.11
C SER A 195 -15.02 29.74 -7.13
N ASP A 196 -14.95 29.45 -5.83
CA ASP A 196 -14.96 30.43 -4.74
C ASP A 196 -13.82 30.15 -3.75
N PHE A 197 -13.59 30.98 -2.73
CA PHE A 197 -12.47 30.80 -1.80
C PHE A 197 -12.65 29.63 -0.82
N PHE A 198 -13.87 29.15 -0.61
CA PHE A 198 -14.21 28.06 0.31
C PHE A 198 -14.31 26.70 -0.37
N ALA A 199 -14.26 25.63 0.42
CA ALA A 199 -14.52 24.25 0.02
C ALA A 199 -15.59 23.62 0.94
N PHE A 200 -16.27 22.60 0.43
CA PHE A 200 -17.21 21.80 1.21
C PHE A 200 -17.28 20.37 0.68
N LEU A 201 -17.56 19.42 1.56
CA LEU A 201 -17.70 18.02 1.20
C LEU A 201 -18.78 17.40 2.08
N ALA A 202 -19.74 16.71 1.45
CA ALA A 202 -20.75 15.99 2.22
C ALA A 202 -20.14 14.73 2.84
N GLU A 203 -19.42 13.94 2.04
CA GLU A 203 -18.89 12.66 2.51
C GLU A 203 -17.63 12.27 1.72
N LEU A 204 -16.70 11.58 2.39
CA LEU A 204 -15.58 10.88 1.77
C LEU A 204 -15.60 9.40 2.14
N ASP A 205 -15.98 8.54 1.19
CA ASP A 205 -15.90 7.10 1.32
C ASP A 205 -14.54 6.58 0.84
N LEU A 206 -14.02 5.57 1.55
CA LEU A 206 -12.87 4.79 1.11
C LEU A 206 -13.30 3.36 0.84
N TYR A 207 -12.70 2.77 -0.19
CA TYR A 207 -12.86 1.37 -0.53
C TYR A 207 -11.48 0.72 -0.53
N GLY A 208 -11.40 -0.47 0.03
CA GLY A 208 -10.14 -1.17 0.24
C GLY A 208 -10.30 -2.47 1.01
N GLN A 209 -9.21 -2.90 1.62
CA GLN A 209 -9.19 -4.03 2.56
C GLN A 209 -8.44 -3.60 3.82
N VAL A 210 -9.02 -3.88 4.97
CA VAL A 210 -8.33 -3.74 6.25
C VAL A 210 -7.19 -4.75 6.30
N ALA A 211 -6.00 -4.27 6.65
CA ALA A 211 -4.82 -5.08 6.83
C ALA A 211 -4.74 -5.49 8.31
N ALA A 212 -5.14 -6.72 8.60
CA ALA A 212 -5.09 -7.28 9.95
C ALA A 212 -3.69 -7.80 10.24
N ASN A 213 -3.11 -7.39 11.37
CA ASN A 213 -1.90 -8.04 11.90
C ASN A 213 -2.29 -9.44 12.37
N LEU A 214 -1.65 -10.47 11.81
CA LEU A 214 -1.97 -11.85 12.09
C LEU A 214 -1.56 -12.25 13.51
N ASP A 215 -2.41 -13.04 14.17
CA ASP A 215 -2.08 -13.67 15.45
C ASP A 215 -1.01 -14.76 15.24
N LYS A 216 0.07 -14.66 16.02
CA LYS A 216 1.25 -15.52 15.93
C LYS A 216 1.18 -16.73 16.85
N THR A 217 0.13 -16.86 17.68
CA THR A 217 0.03 -17.88 18.73
C THR A 217 0.26 -19.31 18.22
N ASN A 218 -0.15 -19.62 16.98
CA ASN A 218 -0.01 -20.95 16.40
C ASN A 218 1.18 -21.07 15.44
N TRP A 219 1.93 -20.00 15.18
CA TRP A 219 3.02 -20.03 14.20
C TRP A 219 4.15 -20.96 14.66
N ALA A 220 4.87 -21.49 13.68
CA ALA A 220 6.04 -22.34 13.92
C ALA A 220 7.23 -21.88 13.08
N ILE A 221 8.43 -22.00 13.63
CA ILE A 221 9.66 -21.86 12.83
C ILE A 221 9.83 -23.14 12.00
N ALA A 222 9.80 -22.98 10.68
CA ALA A 222 9.95 -24.07 9.72
C ALA A 222 11.41 -24.30 9.29
N GLY A 223 12.29 -23.30 9.46
CA GLY A 223 13.71 -23.41 9.16
C GLY A 223 14.47 -22.11 9.38
N PHE A 224 15.80 -22.17 9.38
CA PHE A 224 16.69 -21.00 9.49
C PHE A 224 18.10 -21.32 8.98
N SER A 225 18.86 -20.30 8.59
CA SER A 225 20.27 -20.46 8.21
C SER A 225 21.15 -20.74 9.42
N SER A 226 21.00 -19.94 10.47
CA SER A 226 21.70 -20.05 11.74
C SER A 226 20.97 -19.27 12.84
N GLU A 227 21.31 -19.56 14.09
CA GLU A 227 20.85 -18.85 15.28
C GLU A 227 22.02 -18.74 16.29
N GLU A 228 21.90 -17.87 17.29
CA GLU A 228 22.86 -17.73 18.39
C GLU A 228 22.20 -18.05 19.75
N PRO A 229 21.96 -19.33 20.08
CA PRO A 229 21.24 -19.70 21.30
C PRO A 229 21.97 -19.36 22.60
N LYS A 230 23.27 -19.09 22.53
CA LYS A 230 24.08 -18.70 23.69
C LYS A 230 23.60 -17.38 24.30
N GLU A 231 22.93 -16.52 23.51
CA GLU A 231 22.36 -15.29 24.07
C GLU A 231 21.30 -15.54 25.16
N ALA A 232 20.76 -16.76 25.26
CA ALA A 232 19.92 -17.18 26.37
C ALA A 232 20.65 -17.27 27.73
N ASP A 233 21.99 -17.32 27.75
CA ASP A 233 22.78 -17.35 29.01
C ASP A 233 22.72 -16.01 29.76
N TRP A 234 22.41 -14.91 29.07
CA TRP A 234 22.30 -13.55 29.62
C TRP A 234 21.03 -12.82 29.20
N GLY A 235 20.04 -13.56 28.68
CA GLY A 235 18.76 -13.05 28.22
C GLY A 235 17.62 -14.04 28.50
N PRO A 236 16.41 -13.77 27.98
CA PRO A 236 15.31 -14.73 28.00
C PRO A 236 15.67 -16.05 27.32
N ALA A 237 15.01 -17.15 27.67
CA ALA A 237 15.35 -18.49 27.17
C ALA A 237 15.28 -18.65 25.64
N ILE A 238 14.49 -17.80 24.97
CA ILE A 238 14.30 -17.78 23.51
C ILE A 238 15.31 -16.86 22.81
N GLN A 239 16.07 -16.06 23.55
CA GLN A 239 16.97 -15.05 23.00
C GLN A 239 17.98 -15.65 22.01
N GLY A 240 18.13 -14.98 20.86
CA GLY A 240 19.03 -15.37 19.79
C GLY A 240 18.46 -16.46 18.86
N ARG A 241 17.33 -17.09 19.21
CA ARG A 241 16.67 -18.12 18.40
C ARG A 241 15.72 -17.51 17.37
N ALA A 242 15.49 -18.19 16.25
CA ALA A 242 14.55 -17.72 15.22
C ALA A 242 13.13 -17.48 15.75
N ALA A 243 12.70 -18.27 16.74
CA ALA A 243 11.38 -18.13 17.35
C ALA A 243 11.19 -16.82 18.12
N ALA A 244 12.28 -16.16 18.53
CA ALA A 244 12.24 -14.84 19.16
C ALA A 244 11.94 -13.70 18.19
N ALA A 245 11.86 -13.97 16.88
CA ALA A 245 11.45 -12.96 15.90
C ALA A 245 9.93 -12.93 15.66
N VAL A 246 9.15 -13.80 16.33
CA VAL A 246 7.70 -13.97 16.10
C VAL A 246 6.94 -14.21 17.41
N ASP A 247 7.45 -13.71 18.54
CA ASP A 247 6.89 -13.95 19.88
C ASP A 247 6.06 -12.78 20.44
N ASN A 248 5.92 -11.68 19.68
CA ASN A 248 5.27 -10.43 20.10
C ASN A 248 5.99 -9.71 21.25
N ASP A 249 7.30 -9.92 21.43
CA ASP A 249 8.13 -9.23 22.41
C ASP A 249 9.30 -8.50 21.75
N LEU A 250 9.24 -7.17 21.71
CA LEU A 250 10.33 -6.34 21.18
C LEU A 250 11.63 -6.41 22.01
N GLY A 251 11.59 -7.00 23.21
CA GLY A 251 12.75 -7.22 24.07
C GLY A 251 13.59 -8.44 23.68
N THR A 252 13.01 -9.43 23.00
CA THR A 252 13.68 -10.60 22.46
C THR A 252 14.03 -10.38 20.98
N PHE A 253 14.88 -11.24 20.43
CA PHE A 253 15.27 -11.15 19.01
C PHE A 253 15.93 -12.45 18.55
N TRP A 254 15.74 -12.76 17.27
CA TRP A 254 16.60 -13.68 16.54
C TRP A 254 17.95 -13.01 16.28
N HIS A 255 19.03 -13.80 16.34
CA HIS A 255 20.37 -13.38 15.94
C HIS A 255 21.03 -14.51 15.15
N SER A 256 21.57 -14.24 13.96
CA SER A 256 22.38 -15.22 13.24
C SER A 256 23.64 -15.57 14.03
N ALA A 257 24.23 -16.75 13.82
CA ALA A 257 25.45 -17.12 14.53
C ALA A 257 26.57 -16.08 14.32
N TRP A 258 27.29 -15.72 15.40
CA TRP A 258 28.39 -14.75 15.35
C TRP A 258 29.58 -15.10 16.26
N GLU A 259 29.38 -15.89 17.32
CA GLU A 259 30.47 -16.21 18.25
C GLU A 259 31.29 -17.42 17.77
N LEU A 260 30.65 -18.60 17.70
CA LEU A 260 31.32 -19.85 17.34
C LEU A 260 31.51 -20.02 15.83
N SER A 261 30.68 -19.35 15.03
CA SER A 261 30.80 -19.30 13.58
C SER A 261 30.36 -17.93 13.08
N GLN A 262 30.95 -17.48 11.96
CA GLN A 262 30.67 -16.19 11.34
C GLN A 262 30.29 -16.39 9.88
N PRO A 263 29.15 -17.06 9.60
CA PRO A 263 28.70 -17.25 8.23
C PRO A 263 28.49 -15.90 7.55
N PRO A 264 28.91 -15.73 6.27
CA PRO A 264 28.58 -14.54 5.51
C PRO A 264 27.08 -14.52 5.19
N TYR A 265 26.56 -13.34 4.81
CA TYR A 265 25.22 -13.21 4.23
C TYR A 265 25.01 -14.16 3.03
N PRO A 266 23.76 -14.58 2.77
CA PRO A 266 22.51 -14.18 3.45
C PRO A 266 22.21 -14.95 4.75
N HIS A 267 21.39 -14.36 5.62
CA HIS A 267 20.83 -15.01 6.82
C HIS A 267 19.33 -15.06 6.76
N TYR A 268 18.71 -16.18 7.15
CA TYR A 268 17.27 -16.31 7.03
C TYR A 268 16.63 -17.12 8.16
N PHE A 269 15.33 -16.93 8.31
CA PHE A 269 14.42 -17.85 8.97
C PHE A 269 13.11 -17.93 8.19
N THR A 270 12.41 -19.06 8.33
CA THR A 270 11.13 -19.33 7.70
C THR A 270 10.10 -19.62 8.77
N VAL A 271 8.94 -19.00 8.64
CA VAL A 271 7.79 -19.14 9.53
C VAL A 271 6.67 -19.85 8.78
N ASP A 272 6.08 -20.88 9.39
CA ASP A 272 4.80 -21.48 8.98
C ASP A 272 3.69 -20.78 9.77
N LEU A 273 2.82 -20.06 9.05
CA LEU A 273 1.68 -19.33 9.60
C LEU A 273 0.56 -20.28 10.08
N GLN A 274 0.64 -21.58 9.77
CA GLN A 274 -0.38 -22.63 9.97
C GLN A 274 -1.68 -22.45 9.17
N GLU A 275 -1.87 -21.31 8.53
CA GLU A 275 -3.00 -21.03 7.65
C GLU A 275 -2.53 -20.26 6.40
N SER A 276 -3.22 -20.46 5.28
CA SER A 276 -2.96 -19.70 4.06
C SER A 276 -3.73 -18.38 4.10
N LYS A 277 -3.03 -17.26 3.91
CA LYS A 277 -3.60 -15.91 3.90
C LYS A 277 -3.11 -15.11 2.71
N ARG A 278 -3.92 -14.15 2.24
CA ARG A 278 -3.50 -13.14 1.28
C ARG A 278 -2.70 -12.06 2.00
N ILE A 279 -1.39 -12.04 1.80
CA ILE A 279 -0.45 -11.18 2.52
C ILE A 279 -0.39 -9.80 1.88
N LEU A 280 -0.55 -8.75 2.68
CA LEU A 280 -0.57 -7.37 2.24
C LEU A 280 0.75 -6.65 2.53
N ALA A 281 1.37 -6.94 3.68
CA ALA A 281 2.63 -6.34 4.11
C ALA A 281 3.33 -7.20 5.16
N VAL A 282 4.60 -6.88 5.40
CA VAL A 282 5.33 -7.30 6.59
C VAL A 282 5.76 -6.06 7.38
N GLU A 283 5.86 -6.17 8.70
CA GLU A 283 6.45 -5.13 9.54
C GLU A 283 7.62 -5.71 10.31
N CYS A 284 8.76 -5.04 10.22
CA CYS A 284 10.02 -5.51 10.77
C CYS A 284 10.51 -4.56 11.87
N PHE A 285 10.95 -5.12 12.98
CA PHE A 285 11.52 -4.38 14.11
C PHE A 285 12.95 -4.83 14.33
N ARG A 286 13.86 -3.86 14.45
CA ARG A 286 15.26 -4.17 14.79
C ARG A 286 15.34 -4.65 16.24
N ARG A 287 16.47 -5.28 16.59
CA ARG A 287 16.89 -5.40 17.99
C ARG A 287 16.95 -4.01 18.62
N GLN A 288 16.14 -3.80 19.64
CA GLN A 288 15.94 -2.47 20.22
C GLN A 288 17.26 -1.89 20.74
N GLY A 289 17.50 -0.62 20.43
CA GLY A 289 18.71 0.12 20.78
C GLY A 289 19.99 -0.32 20.05
N ASN A 290 19.94 -1.26 19.11
CA ASN A 290 21.12 -1.75 18.38
C ASN A 290 20.96 -1.65 16.86
N GLY A 291 21.75 -0.78 16.24
CA GLY A 291 21.70 -0.55 14.78
C GLY A 291 22.75 -1.29 13.95
N ASN A 292 23.45 -2.25 14.53
CA ASN A 292 24.54 -2.97 13.86
C ASN A 292 24.10 -4.15 12.97
N GLY A 293 22.78 -4.39 12.88
CA GLY A 293 22.20 -5.47 12.09
C GLY A 293 22.13 -5.15 10.60
N GLN A 294 21.39 -5.99 9.87
CA GLN A 294 21.15 -5.88 8.44
C GLN A 294 20.56 -4.52 8.04
N THR A 295 20.87 -4.09 6.82
CA THR A 295 20.33 -2.88 6.18
C THR A 295 19.45 -3.19 4.97
N LYS A 296 19.39 -4.47 4.56
CA LYS A 296 18.55 -4.96 3.47
C LYS A 296 18.06 -6.36 3.77
N PHE A 297 16.87 -6.68 3.30
CA PHE A 297 16.32 -8.02 3.36
C PHE A 297 15.39 -8.30 2.18
N LYS A 298 15.12 -9.57 1.94
CA LYS A 298 14.09 -10.06 1.03
C LYS A 298 13.00 -10.79 1.80
N ILE A 299 11.80 -10.77 1.24
CA ILE A 299 10.69 -11.63 1.65
C ILE A 299 10.47 -12.65 0.56
N TYR A 300 10.33 -13.91 0.96
CA TYR A 300 9.82 -14.96 0.10
C TYR A 300 8.53 -15.53 0.67
N THR A 301 7.62 -15.91 -0.20
CA THR A 301 6.35 -16.53 0.19
C THR A 301 6.20 -17.90 -0.44
N SER A 302 5.45 -18.79 0.23
CA SER A 302 5.16 -20.12 -0.28
C SER A 302 3.84 -20.65 0.29
N ILE A 303 3.16 -21.50 -0.49
CA ILE A 303 1.99 -22.27 -0.04
C ILE A 303 2.41 -23.62 0.56
N ASP A 304 3.45 -24.25 0.03
CA ASP A 304 3.84 -25.64 0.34
C ASP A 304 5.08 -25.75 1.24
N GLY A 305 5.78 -24.64 1.50
CA GLY A 305 6.99 -24.61 2.31
C GLY A 305 8.22 -25.17 1.60
N ILE A 306 8.13 -25.44 0.30
CA ILE A 306 9.19 -26.00 -0.54
C ILE A 306 9.53 -25.04 -1.67
N ASN A 307 8.52 -24.59 -2.42
CA ASN A 307 8.67 -23.68 -3.54
C ASN A 307 8.40 -22.25 -3.07
N PHE A 308 9.46 -21.44 -3.03
CA PHE A 308 9.40 -20.06 -2.56
C PHE A 308 9.51 -19.07 -3.72
N GLU A 309 8.62 -18.08 -3.71
CA GLU A 309 8.59 -16.97 -4.65
C GLU A 309 9.17 -15.71 -4.00
N ASP A 310 10.13 -15.07 -4.67
CA ASP A 310 10.75 -13.81 -4.24
C ASP A 310 9.75 -12.65 -4.36
N GLN A 311 9.54 -11.92 -3.27
CA GLN A 311 8.61 -10.77 -3.20
C GLN A 311 9.35 -9.42 -3.26
N GLY A 312 10.66 -9.42 -3.53
CA GLY A 312 11.48 -8.22 -3.66
C GLY A 312 12.46 -8.01 -2.51
N GLU A 313 13.43 -7.12 -2.76
CA GLU A 313 14.39 -6.64 -1.75
C GLU A 313 13.95 -5.29 -1.19
N PHE A 314 13.98 -5.17 0.13
CA PHE A 314 13.60 -3.99 0.89
C PHE A 314 14.83 -3.39 1.58
N ASN A 315 14.89 -2.06 1.63
CA ASN A 315 15.84 -1.35 2.48
C ASN A 315 15.31 -1.31 3.91
N PHE A 316 16.17 -1.64 4.88
CA PHE A 316 15.87 -1.64 6.29
C PHE A 316 16.70 -0.57 7.01
N ASN A 317 16.03 0.39 7.64
CA ASN A 317 16.70 1.39 8.44
C ASN A 317 17.05 0.78 9.80
N SER A 318 18.28 0.28 9.94
CA SER A 318 18.74 -0.29 11.21
C SER A 318 18.90 0.74 12.33
N GLN A 319 18.71 2.04 12.08
CA GLN A 319 18.92 3.11 13.05
C GLN A 319 17.66 3.53 13.81
N THR A 320 16.49 2.96 13.51
CA THR A 320 15.22 3.29 14.18
C THR A 320 14.65 2.09 14.94
N ASP A 321 14.18 2.33 16.16
CA ASP A 321 13.46 1.34 16.99
C ASP A 321 12.02 1.12 16.55
N ALA A 322 11.45 2.09 15.83
CA ALA A 322 10.09 2.02 15.32
C ALA A 322 9.93 0.90 14.28
N GLY A 323 8.75 0.28 14.27
CA GLY A 323 8.35 -0.68 13.26
C GLY A 323 8.42 -0.08 11.87
N GLN A 324 8.93 -0.87 10.93
CA GLN A 324 9.02 -0.49 9.52
C GLN A 324 8.11 -1.40 8.73
N LEU A 325 7.02 -0.85 8.20
CA LEU A 325 6.03 -1.55 7.40
C LEU A 325 6.44 -1.56 5.92
N TYR A 326 6.41 -2.74 5.32
CA TYR A 326 6.78 -3.01 3.94
C TYR A 326 5.62 -3.67 3.20
N PRO A 327 4.82 -2.88 2.45
CA PRO A 327 3.78 -3.42 1.59
C PRO A 327 4.36 -4.39 0.55
N LEU A 328 3.66 -5.49 0.29
CA LEU A 328 3.95 -6.36 -0.83
C LEU A 328 3.15 -5.89 -2.05
N ASP A 329 3.80 -5.83 -3.20
CA ASP A 329 3.16 -5.33 -4.42
C ASP A 329 2.15 -6.33 -4.98
N PHE A 330 2.50 -7.62 -5.02
CA PHE A 330 1.71 -8.66 -5.71
C PHE A 330 0.62 -9.32 -4.86
N LEU A 331 0.54 -8.99 -3.57
CA LEU A 331 -0.45 -9.52 -2.65
C LEU A 331 -0.53 -11.07 -2.65
N PRO A 332 0.59 -11.77 -2.44
CA PRO A 332 0.65 -13.23 -2.58
C PRO A 332 -0.25 -13.92 -1.55
N THR A 333 -0.87 -15.02 -1.95
CA THR A 333 -1.46 -15.96 -0.98
C THR A 333 -0.34 -16.88 -0.49
N ALA A 334 -0.11 -16.91 0.82
CA ALA A 334 1.01 -17.63 1.43
C ALA A 334 0.61 -18.31 2.74
N ARG A 335 1.23 -19.46 3.02
CA ARG A 335 1.24 -20.10 4.34
C ARG A 335 2.62 -19.99 5.00
N TYR A 336 3.68 -19.91 4.21
CA TYR A 336 5.05 -19.78 4.71
C TYR A 336 5.63 -18.45 4.28
N ILE A 337 6.31 -17.78 5.22
CA ILE A 337 7.06 -16.55 4.98
C ILE A 337 8.51 -16.82 5.33
N LYS A 338 9.43 -16.55 4.41
CA LYS A 338 10.87 -16.54 4.68
C LYS A 338 11.38 -15.11 4.67
N TYR A 339 11.93 -14.70 5.79
CA TYR A 339 12.70 -13.47 5.92
C TYR A 339 14.17 -13.79 5.64
N GLU A 340 14.79 -13.08 4.70
CA GLU A 340 16.20 -13.25 4.37
C GLU A 340 16.93 -11.92 4.42
N ALA A 341 17.72 -11.67 5.46
CA ALA A 341 18.65 -10.55 5.51
C ALA A 341 19.75 -10.76 4.46
N THR A 342 19.97 -9.76 3.59
CA THR A 342 20.88 -9.89 2.43
C THR A 342 22.14 -9.05 2.55
N ALA A 343 22.14 -8.00 3.37
CA ALA A 343 23.30 -7.13 3.56
C ALA A 343 23.24 -6.38 4.89
N GLY A 344 24.41 -6.01 5.41
CA GLY A 344 24.59 -5.20 6.61
C GLY A 344 26.07 -4.86 6.83
N PRO A 345 26.39 -4.00 7.81
CA PRO A 345 27.76 -3.58 8.10
C PRO A 345 28.61 -4.69 8.75
N ASN A 346 27.96 -5.69 9.36
CA ASN A 346 28.59 -6.83 10.00
C ASN A 346 28.19 -8.13 9.30
N HIS A 347 28.94 -9.21 9.52
CA HIS A 347 28.63 -10.51 8.94
C HIS A 347 27.33 -11.15 9.47
N TYR A 348 26.76 -10.63 10.56
CA TYR A 348 25.54 -11.16 11.19
C TYR A 348 24.30 -10.28 10.92
N ALA A 349 23.13 -10.84 11.19
CA ALA A 349 21.82 -10.16 11.18
C ALA A 349 21.05 -10.47 12.46
N PHE A 350 20.11 -9.60 12.82
CA PHE A 350 19.18 -9.83 13.92
C PHE A 350 17.85 -9.12 13.69
N LEU A 351 16.77 -9.68 14.22
CA LEU A 351 15.44 -9.10 14.12
C LEU A 351 14.69 -9.35 15.42
N ALA A 352 14.14 -8.28 16.00
CA ALA A 352 13.32 -8.39 17.21
C ALA A 352 11.96 -8.97 16.88
N GLU A 353 11.32 -8.47 15.82
CA GLU A 353 9.98 -8.90 15.51
C GLU A 353 9.71 -8.81 14.00
N LEU A 354 9.02 -9.82 13.49
CA LEU A 354 8.40 -9.88 12.19
C LEU A 354 6.88 -10.02 12.40
N SER A 355 6.13 -8.99 12.05
CA SER A 355 4.67 -9.02 11.99
C SER A 355 4.22 -9.16 10.54
N ILE A 356 3.13 -9.89 10.31
CA ILE A 356 2.58 -10.13 8.98
C ILE A 356 1.19 -9.55 8.94
N TYR A 357 0.94 -8.66 7.98
CA TYR A 357 -0.36 -8.07 7.76
C TYR A 357 -1.01 -8.73 6.55
N ALA A 358 -2.23 -9.22 6.72
CA ALA A 358 -2.97 -9.92 5.70
C ALA A 358 -4.38 -9.32 5.53
N GLN A 359 -5.05 -9.71 4.45
CA GLN A 359 -6.45 -9.40 4.25
C GLN A 359 -7.26 -9.98 5.42
N ASP A 360 -8.02 -9.12 6.09
CA ASP A 360 -8.95 -9.55 7.13
C ASP A 360 -10.06 -10.43 6.53
N ALA A 361 -10.40 -11.51 7.22
CA ALA A 361 -11.51 -12.36 6.84
C ALA A 361 -12.79 -11.70 7.38
N GLN A 362 -13.42 -10.86 6.55
CA GLN A 362 -14.70 -10.24 6.92
C GLN A 362 -15.82 -11.25 7.12
#